data_AF-A0A953Q073-F1
#
_entry.id   AF-A0A953Q073-F1
#
_cell.length_a   1.000
_cell.length_b   1.000
_cell.length_c   1.000
_cell.angle_alpha   90.00
_cell.angle_beta   90.00
_cell.angle_gamma   90.00
#
_symmetry.space_group_name_H-M   'P 1'
#
loop_
_entity.id
_entity.type
_entity.pdbx_description
1 polymer ?
#
loop_
_entity_poly.entity_id
_entity_poly.type
_entity_poly.pdbx_seq_one_letter_code
_entity_poly.pdbx_strand_id
1 'polypeptide(L)' 'SGADDRLVYSTGWVLFDKKDPTRVLARADQPLFHPVETWEKVGQVPNVVFVEGLVRRGNRWLFYYGGADKYIGVAAAEAR' A
#
# COMPACT_ATOMS: atom_id res chain seq x y z
N SER A 1 -2.01 0.09 5.91
CA SER A 1 -3.21 0.49 5.16
C SER A 1 -4.19 1.17 6.10
N GLY A 2 -4.91 2.18 5.63
CA GLY A 2 -5.93 2.88 6.41
C GLY A 2 -6.99 3.51 5.49
N ALA A 3 -8.16 3.81 6.04
CA ALA A 3 -9.26 4.44 5.32
C ALA A 3 -9.43 5.90 5.73
N ASP A 4 -9.86 6.72 4.78
CA ASP A 4 -10.34 8.08 5.06
C ASP A 4 -11.85 8.10 5.44
N ASP A 5 -12.40 9.29 5.69
CA ASP A 5 -13.81 9.48 6.04
C ASP A 5 -14.79 9.09 4.92
N ARG A 6 -14.28 8.79 3.72
CA ARG A 6 -15.06 8.33 2.56
C ARG A 6 -14.87 6.84 2.29
N LEU A 7 -14.23 6.12 3.23
CA LEU A 7 -13.92 4.70 3.14
C LEU A 7 -13.00 4.34 1.96
N VAL A 8 -12.16 5.28 1.52
CA VAL A 8 -11.12 5.00 0.53
C VAL A 8 -9.92 4.41 1.25
N TYR A 9 -9.70 3.11 1.08
CA TYR A 9 -8.55 2.41 1.67
C TYR A 9 -7.30 2.62 0.83
N SER A 10 -6.30 3.22 1.46
CA SER A 10 -5.00 3.53 0.85
C SER A 10 -3.85 3.10 1.77
N THR A 11 -2.63 3.04 1.22
CA THR A 11 -1.43 2.63 1.96
C THR A 11 -0.43 3.78 2.06
N GLY A 12 -0.04 4.14 3.28
CA GLY A 12 1.07 5.05 3.59
C GLY A 12 2.30 4.30 4.10
N TRP A 13 3.31 5.04 4.57
CA TRP A 13 4.52 4.50 5.17
C TRP A 13 4.80 5.13 6.54
N VAL A 14 5.52 4.40 7.38
CA VAL A 14 6.06 4.88 8.65
C VAL A 14 7.51 4.40 8.76
N LEU A 15 8.40 5.31 9.13
CA LEU A 15 9.81 5.03 9.38
C LEU A 15 10.05 5.02 10.90
N PHE A 16 10.56 3.91 11.40
CA PHE A 16 10.89 3.72 12.81
C PHE A 16 12.39 3.81 13.04
N ASP A 17 12.80 4.12 14.27
CA ASP A 17 14.20 4.11 14.67
C ASP A 17 14.74 2.66 14.65
N LYS A 18 15.93 2.48 14.05
CA LYS A 18 16.55 1.15 13.90
C LYS A 18 16.95 0.54 15.25
N LYS A 19 17.27 1.37 16.25
CA LYS A 19 17.70 0.92 17.58
C LYS A 19 16.53 0.80 18.55
N ASP A 20 15.49 1.61 18.36
CA ASP A 20 14.27 1.57 19.17
C ASP A 20 13.02 1.60 18.26
N PRO A 21 12.43 0.45 17.91
CA PRO A 21 11.31 0.39 16.97
C PRO A 21 10.01 1.00 17.51
N THR A 22 9.94 1.35 18.81
CA THR A 22 8.78 2.06 19.37
C THR A 22 8.79 3.54 19.00
N ARG A 23 9.96 4.06 18.60
CA ARG A 23 10.15 5.45 18.21
C ARG A 23 9.88 5.64 16.72
N VAL A 24 8.84 6.41 16.41
CA VAL A 24 8.56 6.89 15.04
C VAL A 24 9.52 8.04 14.70
N LEU A 25 10.24 7.92 13.59
CA LEU A 25 11.12 8.97 13.06
C LEU A 25 10.40 9.86 12.05
N ALA A 26 9.59 9.25 11.19
CA ALA A 26 8.80 9.94 10.19
C ALA A 26 7.60 9.09 9.76
N ARG A 27 6.58 9.72 9.20
CA ARG A 27 5.43 9.05 8.60
C ARG A 27 4.96 9.83 7.38
N ALA A 28 4.27 9.17 6.48
CA ALA A 28 3.69 9.81 5.31
C ALA A 28 2.58 10.80 5.70
N ASP A 29 2.62 12.02 5.17
CA ASP A 29 1.52 13.00 5.31
C ASP A 29 0.35 12.69 4.36
N GLN A 30 0.63 11.97 3.28
CA GLN A 30 -0.33 11.53 2.27
C GLN A 30 -0.10 10.05 1.93
N PRO A 31 -1.12 9.32 1.47
CA PRO A 31 -0.94 7.94 1.06
C PRO A 31 0.09 7.79 -0.06
N LEU A 32 0.93 6.76 0.04
CA LEU A 32 1.90 6.37 -0.99
C LEU A 32 1.21 5.65 -2.16
N PHE A 33 0.15 4.90 -1.86
CA PHE A 33 -0.54 4.03 -2.81
C PHE A 33 -2.05 4.11 -2.57
N HIS A 34 -2.83 4.42 -3.61
CA HIS A 34 -4.27 4.65 -3.54
C HIS A 34 -4.98 4.00 -4.74
N PRO A 35 -6.30 3.74 -4.67
CA PRO A 35 -7.05 3.12 -5.76
C PRO A 35 -7.13 4.06 -6.97
N VAL A 36 -6.60 3.64 -8.11
CA VAL A 36 -6.63 4.38 -9.38
C VAL A 36 -7.34 3.57 -10.45
N GLU A 37 -7.06 2.28 -10.53
CA GLU A 37 -7.58 1.40 -11.57
C GLU A 37 -9.05 1.04 -11.32
N THR A 38 -9.79 0.79 -12.40
CA THR A 38 -11.22 0.47 -12.32
C THR A 38 -11.50 -0.73 -11.42
N TRP A 39 -10.63 -1.74 -11.45
CA TRP A 39 -10.78 -2.96 -10.66
C TRP A 39 -10.38 -2.79 -9.18
N GLU A 40 -9.68 -1.71 -8.82
CA GLU A 40 -9.44 -1.30 -7.41
C GLU A 40 -10.60 -0.46 -6.87
N LYS A 41 -11.35 0.20 -7.77
CA LYS A 41 -12.50 1.04 -7.45
C LYS A 41 -13.82 0.27 -7.43
N VAL A 42 -13.92 -0.83 -8.17
CA VAL A 42 -15.16 -1.62 -8.32
C VAL A 42 -14.92 -3.09 -7.96
N GLY A 43 -15.54 -3.53 -6.87
CA GLY A 43 -15.46 -4.90 -6.36
C GLY A 43 -16.47 -5.14 -5.24
N GLN A 44 -16.15 -6.05 -4.31
CA GLN A 44 -17.01 -6.31 -3.15
C GLN A 44 -17.07 -5.09 -2.23
N VAL A 45 -15.92 -4.44 -2.03
CA VAL A 45 -15.82 -3.15 -1.35
C VAL A 45 -15.15 -2.16 -2.31
N PRO A 46 -15.79 -1.04 -2.67
CA PRO A 46 -15.23 -0.11 -3.64
C PRO A 46 -14.06 0.70 -3.05
N ASN A 47 -13.18 1.19 -3.91
CA ASN A 47 -12.07 2.09 -3.56
C ASN A 47 -11.12 1.52 -2.49
N VAL A 48 -10.68 0.28 -2.67
CA VAL A 48 -9.76 -0.39 -1.75
C VAL A 48 -8.50 -0.81 -2.47
N VAL A 49 -7.35 -0.37 -1.94
CA VAL A 49 -6.07 -1.04 -2.13
C VAL A 49 -5.48 -1.41 -0.78
N PHE A 50 -5.19 -2.70 -0.59
CA PHE A 50 -4.69 -3.22 0.68
C PHE A 50 -3.40 -3.99 0.47
N VAL A 51 -2.28 -3.37 0.83
CA VAL A 51 -0.95 -3.96 0.65
C VAL A 51 -0.69 -5.05 1.69
N GLU A 52 -0.17 -6.18 1.24
CA GLU A 52 0.13 -7.34 2.10
C GLU A 52 1.51 -7.97 1.84
N GLY A 53 2.18 -7.62 0.74
CA GLY A 53 3.48 -8.20 0.42
C GLY A 53 4.43 -7.22 -0.29
N LEU A 54 5.69 -7.19 0.15
CA LEU A 54 6.77 -6.51 -0.53
C LEU A 54 7.94 -7.48 -0.73
N VAL A 55 8.25 -7.79 -1.98
CA VAL A 55 9.28 -8.78 -2.34
C VAL A 55 10.34 -8.12 -3.22
N ARG A 56 11.62 -8.30 -2.89
CA ARG A 56 12.72 -7.97 -3.80
C ARG A 56 13.00 -9.16 -4.71
N ARG A 57 12.91 -8.95 -6.02
CA ARG A 57 13.28 -9.95 -7.04
C ARG A 57 14.31 -9.35 -7.99
N GLY A 58 15.59 -9.63 -7.74
CA GLY A 58 16.70 -9.03 -8.47
C GLY A 58 16.73 -7.50 -8.26
N ASN A 59 16.74 -6.75 -9.36
CA ASN A 59 16.74 -5.28 -9.36
C ASN A 59 15.34 -4.65 -9.29
N ARG A 60 14.34 -5.38 -8.76
CA ARG A 60 12.95 -4.91 -8.69
C ARG A 60 12.34 -5.15 -7.31
N TRP A 61 11.53 -4.21 -6.87
CA TRP A 61 10.55 -4.37 -5.80
C TRP A 61 9.20 -4.76 -6.42
N LEU A 62 8.56 -5.77 -5.86
CA LEU A 62 7.22 -6.22 -6.21
C LEU A 62 6.31 -6.00 -5.00
N PHE A 63 5.25 -5.24 -5.21
CA PHE A 63 4.32 -4.82 -4.18
C PHE A 63 2.96 -5.46 -4.43
N TYR A 64 2.64 -6.50 -3.66
CA TYR A 64 1.42 -7.28 -3.77
C TYR A 64 0.32 -6.69 -2.87
N TYR A 65 -0.87 -6.53 -3.43
CA TYR A 65 -1.98 -5.92 -2.74
C TYR A 65 -3.33 -6.51 -3.20
N GLY A 66 -4.31 -6.48 -2.31
CA GLY A 66 -5.71 -6.72 -2.63
C GLY A 66 -6.35 -5.47 -3.23
N GLY A 67 -7.19 -5.65 -4.24
CA GLY A 67 -7.99 -4.60 -4.87
C GLY A 67 -9.48 -4.87 -4.72
N ALA A 68 -10.21 -3.87 -4.22
CA ALA A 68 -11.67 -3.89 -4.07
C ALA A 68 -12.26 -5.13 -3.37
N ASP A 69 -11.54 -5.71 -2.39
CA ASP A 69 -11.87 -6.97 -1.70
C ASP A 69 -12.23 -8.13 -2.63
N LYS A 70 -11.61 -8.17 -3.82
CA LYS A 70 -11.99 -9.11 -4.88
C LYS A 70 -10.81 -9.59 -5.73
N TYR A 71 -9.83 -8.72 -5.97
CA TYR A 71 -8.73 -8.98 -6.89
C TYR A 71 -7.39 -8.93 -6.16
N ILE A 72 -6.37 -9.51 -6.76
CA ILE A 72 -4.98 -9.38 -6.33
C ILE A 72 -4.20 -8.69 -7.45
N GLY A 73 -3.46 -7.65 -7.10
CA GLY A 73 -2.59 -6.89 -7.99
C GLY A 73 -1.13 -6.97 -7.58
N VAL A 74 -0.27 -6.55 -8.51
CA VAL A 74 1.15 -6.31 -8.25
C VAL A 74 1.59 -5.01 -8.90
N ALA A 75 2.17 -4.11 -8.11
CA ALA A 75 2.90 -2.95 -8.60
C ALA A 75 4.41 -3.24 -8.54
N ALA A 76 5.19 -2.65 -9.44
CA ALA A 76 6.63 -2.89 -9.49
C ALA A 76 7.42 -1.61 -9.64
N ALA A 77 8.57 -1.54 -8.96
CA ALA A 77 9.53 -0.46 -9.06
C ALA A 77 10.95 -1.02 -9.17
N GLU A 78 11.90 -0.23 -9.69
CA GLU A 78 13.31 -0.59 -9.65
C GLU A 78 13.84 -0.55 -8.21
N ALA A 79 14.63 -1.55 -7.83
CA ALA A 79 15.35 -1.57 -6.57
C ALA A 79 16.69 -0.85 -6.76
N ARG A 80 16.64 0.48 -6.76
CA ARG A 80 17.84 1.33 -6.81
C ARG A 80 18.59 1.34 -5.50
#